data_AF-A0A429XEA3-F1
#
_entry.id   AF-A0A429XEA3-F1
#
_cell.length_a   1.000
_cell.length_b   1.000
_cell.length_c   1.000
_cell.angle_alpha   90.00
_cell.angle_beta   90.00
_cell.angle_gamma   90.00
#
_symmetry.space_group_name_H-M   'P 1'
#
loop_
_entity.id
_entity.type
_entity.pdbx_description
1 polymer ?
#
loop_
_entity_poly.entity_id
_entity_poly.type
_entity_poly.pdbx_seq_one_letter_code
_entity_poly.pdbx_strand_id
1 'polypeptide(L)'
;MLETFKKNGFFILNDVITSLKIDDIISNLKKKIKINAEEINTSSSNYVYCTGRWGSSSNIMKCIDDSLDNIAQTQLEKVLKKKLKLQKKNIICKNKDIKEAVPLHQDISYSPNNPYHFSLWLALNNVDRNTGALQLIPK
;
A
#
# COMPACT_ATOMS: atom_id res chain seq x y z
N MET A 1 -8.15 -13.59 -14.91
CA MET A 1 -7.36 -13.02 -13.79
C MET A 1 -6.30 -13.98 -13.28
N LEU A 2 -6.61 -15.18 -12.77
CA LEU A 2 -5.57 -16.13 -12.36
C LEU A 2 -4.58 -16.48 -13.49
N GLU A 3 -5.09 -16.74 -14.70
CA GLU A 3 -4.23 -17.00 -15.86
C GLU A 3 -3.42 -15.75 -16.27
N THR A 4 -4.01 -14.56 -16.18
CA THR A 4 -3.31 -13.28 -16.37
C THR A 4 -2.16 -13.12 -15.37
N PHE A 5 -2.41 -13.44 -14.10
CA PHE A 5 -1.41 -13.37 -13.04
C PHE A 5 -0.26 -14.35 -13.28
N LYS A 6 -0.57 -15.59 -13.67
CA LYS A 6 0.44 -16.60 -14.02
C LYS A 6 1.29 -16.17 -15.21
N LYS A 7 0.65 -15.59 -16.24
CA LYS A 7 1.32 -15.15 -17.47
C LYS A 7 2.18 -13.90 -17.26
N ASN A 8 1.62 -12.86 -16.63
CA ASN A 8 2.27 -11.55 -16.57
C ASN A 8 3.04 -11.32 -15.26
N GLY A 9 2.78 -12.11 -14.21
CA GLY A 9 3.26 -11.84 -12.85
C GLY A 9 2.44 -10.79 -12.08
N PHE A 10 1.41 -10.20 -12.70
CA PHE A 10 0.51 -9.23 -12.07
C PHE A 10 -0.89 -9.25 -12.72
N PHE A 11 -1.87 -8.69 -12.01
CA PHE A 11 -3.18 -8.30 -12.53
C PHE A 11 -3.70 -7.11 -11.73
N ILE A 12 -4.66 -6.38 -12.29
CA ILE A 12 -5.27 -5.22 -11.66
C ILE A 12 -6.71 -5.58 -11.29
N LEU A 13 -7.09 -5.25 -10.06
CA LEU A 13 -8.48 -5.27 -9.61
C LEU A 13 -8.96 -3.84 -9.44
N ASN A 14 -10.04 -3.51 -10.12
CA ASN A 14 -10.73 -2.23 -9.95
C ASN A 14 -11.85 -2.41 -8.93
N ASP A 15 -12.26 -1.29 -8.33
CA ASP A 15 -13.47 -1.21 -7.48
C ASP A 15 -13.48 -2.20 -6.30
N VAL A 16 -12.30 -2.51 -5.76
CA VAL A 16 -12.16 -3.41 -4.59
C VAL A 16 -12.78 -2.79 -3.34
N ILE A 17 -12.67 -1.47 -3.20
CA ILE A 17 -13.13 -0.70 -2.05
C ILE A 17 -13.84 0.57 -2.55
N THR A 18 -14.89 0.98 -1.84
CA THR A 18 -15.66 2.18 -2.15
C THR A 18 -14.87 3.46 -1.87
N SER A 19 -15.14 4.52 -2.64
CA SER A 19 -14.53 5.84 -2.43
C SER A 19 -14.78 6.38 -1.02
N LEU A 20 -16.00 6.20 -0.48
CA LEU A 20 -16.33 6.62 0.89
C LEU A 20 -15.39 6.00 1.94
N LYS A 21 -15.10 4.71 1.83
CA LYS A 21 -14.19 4.02 2.76
C LYS A 21 -12.76 4.51 2.60
N ILE A 22 -12.33 4.80 1.37
CA ILE A 22 -11.02 5.38 1.08
C ILE A 22 -10.89 6.78 1.71
N ASP A 23 -11.92 7.63 1.56
CA ASP A 23 -11.94 8.99 2.10
C ASP A 23 -11.84 9.00 3.64
N ASP A 24 -12.56 8.09 4.30
CA ASP A 24 -12.47 7.89 5.76
C ASP A 24 -11.06 7.49 6.19
N ILE A 25 -10.43 6.55 5.48
CA ILE A 25 -9.05 6.13 5.73
C ILE A 25 -8.09 7.30 5.57
N ILE A 26 -8.18 8.06 4.47
CA ILE A 26 -7.32 9.22 4.22
C ILE A 26 -7.50 10.29 5.30
N SER A 27 -8.74 10.58 5.70
CA SER A 27 -9.06 11.55 6.75
C SER A 27 -8.39 11.16 8.07
N ASN A 28 -8.48 9.88 8.45
CA ASN A 28 -7.85 9.35 9.66
C ASN A 28 -6.31 9.35 9.57
N LEU A 29 -5.76 8.99 8.41
CA LEU A 29 -4.31 9.05 8.17
C LEU A 29 -3.78 10.48 8.33
N LYS A 30 -4.45 11.48 7.73
CA LYS A 30 -4.07 12.89 7.86
C LYS A 30 -4.08 13.36 9.32
N LYS A 31 -5.10 12.97 10.10
CA LYS A 31 -5.19 13.27 11.54
C LYS A 31 -4.03 12.66 12.32
N LYS A 32 -3.72 11.38 12.09
CA LYS A 32 -2.62 10.69 12.80
C LYS A 32 -1.24 11.20 12.40
N ILE A 33 -1.04 11.52 11.11
CA ILE A 33 0.18 12.18 10.64
C ILE A 33 0.38 13.53 11.34
N LYS A 34 -0.70 14.33 11.46
CA LYS A 34 -0.64 15.61 12.17
C LYS A 34 -0.23 15.43 13.63
N ILE A 35 -0.87 14.51 14.35
CA ILE A 35 -0.54 14.22 15.76
C ILE A 35 0.94 13.80 15.91
N ASN A 36 1.41 12.85 15.09
CA ASN A 36 2.81 12.40 15.17
C ASN A 36 3.81 13.50 14.78
N ALA A 37 3.44 14.42 13.89
CA ALA A 37 4.28 15.55 13.53
C ALA A 37 4.38 16.56 14.69
N GLU A 38 3.25 16.83 15.36
CA GLU A 38 3.19 17.69 16.55
C GLU A 38 4.00 17.10 17.72
N GLU A 39 3.95 15.79 17.95
CA GLU A 39 4.73 15.09 18.99
C GLU A 39 6.24 15.31 18.86
N ILE A 40 6.75 15.53 17.65
CA ILE A 40 8.17 15.78 17.38
C ILE A 40 8.46 17.24 16.98
N ASN A 41 7.52 18.15 17.23
CA ASN A 41 7.62 19.59 16.92
C ASN A 41 7.97 19.90 15.45
N THR A 42 7.31 19.23 14.51
CA THR A 42 7.50 19.47 13.06
C THR A 42 6.17 19.64 12.33
N SER A 43 6.23 20.08 11.07
CA SER A 43 5.05 20.15 10.20
C SER A 43 4.70 18.79 9.62
N SER A 44 3.43 18.55 9.31
CA SER A 44 3.00 17.31 8.63
C SER A 44 3.74 17.07 7.32
N SER A 45 4.07 18.13 6.56
CA SER A 45 4.82 18.00 5.31
C SER A 45 6.24 17.47 5.56
N ASN A 46 6.94 18.02 6.54
CA ASN A 46 8.29 17.58 6.91
C ASN A 46 8.28 16.16 7.48
N TYR A 47 7.28 15.84 8.32
CA TYR A 47 7.10 14.49 8.86
C TYR A 47 6.95 13.45 7.75
N VAL A 48 6.08 13.72 6.77
CA VAL A 48 5.84 12.83 5.62
C VAL A 48 7.08 12.74 4.73
N TYR A 49 7.76 13.86 4.48
CA TYR A 49 8.99 13.90 3.69
C TYR A 49 10.08 12.98 4.29
N CYS A 50 10.28 13.04 5.60
CA CYS A 50 11.30 12.23 6.27
C CYS A 50 10.90 10.76 6.43
N THR A 51 9.61 10.46 6.61
CA THR A 51 9.16 9.08 6.93
C THR A 51 8.78 8.31 5.68
N GLY A 52 7.89 8.84 4.84
CA GLY A 52 7.43 8.28 3.56
C GLY A 52 6.80 6.87 3.58
N ARG A 53 6.97 6.11 4.66
CA ARG A 53 6.58 4.70 4.80
C ARG A 53 6.36 4.34 6.26
N TRP A 54 5.25 3.66 6.55
CA TRP A 54 4.94 3.12 7.87
C TRP A 54 4.68 1.62 7.79
N GLY A 55 5.41 0.84 8.58
CA GLY A 55 5.23 -0.62 8.68
C GLY A 55 4.13 -1.03 9.66
N SER A 56 3.87 -2.35 9.75
CA SER A 56 2.78 -2.92 10.55
C SER A 56 2.70 -2.45 12.00
N SER A 57 3.84 -2.19 12.65
CA SER A 57 3.90 -1.77 14.06
C SER A 57 3.68 -0.28 14.28
N SER A 58 3.58 0.53 13.22
CA SER A 58 3.44 1.98 13.34
C SER A 58 2.06 2.37 13.88
N ASN A 59 2.00 3.41 14.71
CA ASN A 59 0.74 4.02 15.12
C ASN A 59 -0.10 4.54 13.94
N ILE A 60 0.52 4.93 12.82
CA ILE A 60 -0.19 5.31 11.59
C ILE A 60 -0.97 4.12 11.00
N MET A 61 -0.45 2.90 11.15
CA MET A 61 -1.09 1.69 10.62
C MET A 61 -2.45 1.41 11.27
N LYS A 62 -2.68 1.92 12.49
CA LYS A 62 -3.96 1.79 13.20
C LYS A 62 -5.14 2.49 12.47
N CYS A 63 -4.85 3.33 11.48
CA CYS A 63 -5.89 3.91 10.60
C CYS A 63 -6.47 2.89 9.60
N ILE A 64 -5.75 1.80 9.35
CA ILE A 64 -6.18 0.73 8.45
C ILE A 64 -6.81 -0.35 9.30
N ASP A 65 -8.14 -0.30 9.41
CA ASP A 65 -8.91 -1.30 10.13
C ASP A 65 -8.83 -2.68 9.46
N ASP A 66 -9.16 -3.72 10.23
CA ASP A 66 -9.19 -5.10 9.75
C ASP A 66 -10.27 -5.32 8.68
N SER A 67 -11.26 -4.44 8.57
CA SER A 67 -12.30 -4.55 7.54
C SER A 67 -11.72 -4.37 6.13
N LEU A 68 -10.72 -3.50 5.97
CA LEU A 68 -10.01 -3.33 4.70
C LEU A 68 -9.28 -4.62 4.29
N ASP A 69 -8.54 -5.20 5.25
CA ASP A 69 -7.79 -6.42 5.04
C ASP A 69 -8.73 -7.57 4.67
N ASN A 70 -9.87 -7.69 5.36
CA ASN A 70 -10.89 -8.71 5.10
C ASN A 70 -11.54 -8.56 3.72
N ILE A 71 -11.87 -7.33 3.29
CA ILE A 71 -12.44 -7.06 1.96
C ILE A 71 -11.43 -7.48 0.89
N ALA A 72 -10.20 -6.99 1.00
CA ALA A 72 -9.14 -7.29 0.03
C ALA A 72 -8.83 -8.79 -0.03
N GLN A 73 -8.69 -9.44 1.13
CA GLN A 73 -8.45 -10.87 1.23
C GLN A 73 -9.58 -11.67 0.59
N THR A 74 -10.84 -11.38 0.92
CA THR A 74 -11.99 -12.08 0.36
C THR A 74 -12.03 -11.99 -1.17
N GLN A 75 -11.74 -10.82 -1.74
CA GLN A 75 -11.70 -10.65 -3.19
C GLN A 75 -10.54 -11.44 -3.83
N LEU A 76 -9.35 -11.36 -3.23
CA LEU A 76 -8.17 -12.08 -3.74
C LEU A 76 -8.32 -13.60 -3.64
N GLU A 77 -8.87 -14.12 -2.55
CA GLU A 77 -9.11 -15.55 -2.36
C GLU A 77 -10.06 -16.11 -3.40
N LYS A 78 -11.12 -15.36 -3.76
CA LYS A 78 -12.03 -15.71 -4.87
C LYS A 78 -11.30 -15.78 -6.21
N VAL A 79 -10.43 -14.81 -6.50
CA VAL A 79 -9.70 -14.74 -7.77
C VAL A 79 -8.63 -15.82 -7.88
N LEU A 80 -7.89 -16.05 -6.79
CA LEU A 80 -6.77 -16.98 -6.76
C LEU A 80 -7.20 -18.42 -6.45
N LYS A 81 -8.45 -18.63 -6.00
CA LYS A 81 -8.99 -19.93 -5.57
C LYS A 81 -8.14 -20.59 -4.50
N LYS A 82 -7.60 -19.79 -3.57
CA LYS A 82 -6.73 -20.23 -2.48
C LYS A 82 -7.00 -19.40 -1.24
N LYS A 83 -6.85 -20.00 -0.06
CA LYS A 83 -6.79 -19.26 1.20
C LYS A 83 -5.49 -18.48 1.27
N LEU A 84 -5.56 -17.27 1.79
CA LEU A 84 -4.43 -16.36 1.94
C LEU A 84 -4.15 -16.10 3.42
N LYS A 85 -2.91 -15.70 3.69
CA LYS A 85 -2.50 -15.23 5.01
C LYS A 85 -1.75 -13.92 4.83
N LEU A 86 -2.22 -12.86 5.48
CA LEU A 86 -1.50 -11.60 5.50
C LEU A 86 -0.20 -11.77 6.31
N GLN A 87 0.91 -11.32 5.73
CA GLN A 87 2.23 -11.45 6.34
C GLN A 87 2.80 -10.12 6.81
N LYS A 88 2.61 -9.08 6.01
CA LYS A 88 3.10 -7.73 6.28
C LYS A 88 2.19 -6.71 5.62
N LYS A 89 2.04 -5.56 6.27
CA LYS A 89 1.31 -4.40 5.75
C LYS A 89 2.21 -3.17 5.81
N ASN A 90 2.11 -2.32 4.80
CA ASN A 90 2.82 -1.03 4.77
C ASN A 90 1.88 0.03 4.21
N ILE A 91 1.99 1.25 4.73
CA ILE A 91 1.46 2.46 4.08
C ILE A 91 2.66 3.16 3.49
N ILE A 92 2.57 3.53 2.20
CA ILE A 92 3.62 4.21 1.47
C ILE A 92 3.03 5.51 0.93
N CYS A 93 3.75 6.61 1.13
CA CYS A 93 3.36 7.93 0.66
C CYS A 93 4.52 8.53 -0.13
N LYS A 94 4.23 8.92 -1.37
CA LYS A 94 5.05 9.86 -2.12
C LYS A 94 4.38 11.21 -2.08
N ASN A 95 5.14 12.24 -1.73
CA ASN A 95 4.65 13.61 -1.78
C ASN A 95 5.24 14.32 -3.02
N LYS A 96 4.76 15.54 -3.28
CA LYS A 96 5.22 16.37 -4.41
C LYS A 96 6.71 16.74 -4.36
N ASP A 97 7.32 16.62 -3.19
CA ASP A 97 8.70 17.02 -2.93
C ASP A 97 9.68 15.86 -3.20
N ILE A 98 9.19 14.61 -3.19
CA ILE A 98 9.94 13.40 -3.56
C ILE A 98 9.74 13.15 -5.07
N LYS A 99 10.74 13.48 -5.87
CA LYS A 99 10.71 13.34 -7.33
C LYS A 99 11.44 12.10 -7.83
N GLU A 100 12.19 11.46 -6.95
CA GLU A 100 13.01 10.31 -7.25
C GLU A 100 12.13 9.09 -7.54
N ALA A 101 12.45 8.42 -8.65
CA ALA A 101 11.87 7.12 -8.94
C ALA A 101 12.41 6.08 -7.94
N VAL A 102 11.55 5.11 -7.61
CA VAL A 102 12.03 3.93 -6.87
C VAL A 102 12.73 3.04 -7.88
N PRO A 103 14.00 2.65 -7.66
CA PRO A 103 14.71 1.75 -8.57
C PRO A 103 13.95 0.43 -8.77
N LEU A 104 14.11 -0.17 -9.94
CA LEU A 104 13.52 -1.48 -10.23
C LEU A 104 14.10 -2.53 -9.27
N HIS A 105 13.21 -3.30 -8.64
CA HIS A 105 13.58 -4.34 -7.69
C HIS A 105 12.50 -5.41 -7.61
N GLN A 106 12.84 -6.53 -6.97
CA GLN A 106 11.89 -7.57 -6.59
C GLN A 106 11.75 -7.59 -5.08
N ASP A 107 10.56 -7.25 -4.60
CA ASP A 107 10.14 -7.26 -3.20
C ASP A 107 10.67 -8.44 -2.36
N ILE A 108 10.68 -9.65 -2.94
CA ILE A 108 11.12 -10.88 -2.26
C ILE A 108 12.59 -10.88 -1.85
N SER A 109 13.46 -10.11 -2.54
CA SER A 109 14.88 -10.02 -2.21
C SER A 109 15.13 -9.43 -0.82
N TYR A 110 14.16 -8.68 -0.28
CA TYR A 110 14.24 -8.07 1.04
C TYR A 110 13.64 -8.93 2.15
N SER A 111 13.13 -10.13 1.87
CA SER A 111 12.48 -11.00 2.86
C SER A 111 12.96 -12.45 2.78
N PRO A 112 14.28 -12.73 2.83
CA PRO A 112 14.82 -14.08 2.67
C PRO A 112 14.38 -15.04 3.79
N ASN A 113 14.27 -14.54 5.03
CA ASN A 113 13.96 -15.36 6.20
C ASN A 113 12.45 -15.54 6.44
N ASN A 114 11.62 -14.78 5.74
CA ASN A 114 10.16 -14.86 5.84
C ASN A 114 9.58 -14.49 4.47
N PRO A 115 9.67 -15.39 3.49
CA PRO A 115 9.24 -15.12 2.12
C PRO A 115 7.72 -15.01 2.03
N TYR A 116 7.23 -14.26 1.05
CA TYR A 116 5.81 -14.18 0.71
C TYR A 116 5.61 -14.39 -0.79
N HIS A 117 4.41 -14.81 -1.19
CA HIS A 117 4.15 -15.20 -2.57
C HIS A 117 3.91 -14.02 -3.52
N PHE A 118 3.25 -12.96 -3.04
CA PHE A 118 2.92 -11.77 -3.83
C PHE A 118 2.59 -10.59 -2.91
N SER A 119 2.62 -9.38 -3.47
CA SER A 119 2.20 -8.15 -2.82
C SER A 119 0.86 -7.69 -3.40
N LEU A 120 -0.04 -7.22 -2.54
CA LEU A 120 -1.19 -6.41 -2.94
C LEU A 120 -0.83 -4.92 -2.79
N TRP A 121 -0.98 -4.16 -3.86
CA TRP A 121 -0.90 -2.71 -3.85
C TRP A 121 -2.29 -2.10 -3.95
N LEU A 122 -2.75 -1.47 -2.88
CA LEU A 122 -4.01 -0.74 -2.85
C LEU A 122 -3.71 0.76 -3.00
N ALA A 123 -4.23 1.36 -4.07
CA ALA A 123 -4.19 2.80 -4.25
C ALA A 123 -5.21 3.48 -3.32
N LEU A 124 -4.75 4.37 -2.44
CA LEU A 124 -5.61 5.22 -1.62
C LEU A 124 -5.87 6.59 -2.27
N ASN A 125 -5.17 6.92 -3.34
CA ASN A 125 -5.35 8.13 -4.13
C ASN A 125 -5.42 7.75 -5.61
N ASN A 126 -5.95 8.64 -6.44
CA ASN A 126 -5.83 8.48 -7.89
C ASN A 126 -4.35 8.42 -8.26
N VAL A 127 -3.98 7.40 -9.04
CA VAL A 127 -2.60 7.18 -9.48
C VAL A 127 -2.57 7.17 -11.00
N ASP A 128 -1.72 8.01 -11.57
CA ASP A 128 -1.46 8.06 -12.99
C ASP A 128 0.05 8.11 -13.27
N ARG A 129 0.42 8.22 -14.55
CA ARG A 129 1.82 8.24 -15.01
C ARG A 129 2.65 9.39 -14.41
N ASN A 130 2.01 10.47 -13.95
CA ASN A 130 2.63 11.66 -13.39
C ASN A 130 2.66 11.63 -11.86
N THR A 131 1.92 10.73 -11.20
CA THR A 131 1.86 10.64 -9.72
C THR A 131 2.72 9.51 -9.16
N GLY A 132 3.66 8.98 -9.95
CA GLY A 132 4.55 7.91 -9.51
C GLY A 132 3.88 6.54 -9.40
N ALA A 133 2.97 6.21 -10.34
CA ALA A 133 2.36 4.88 -10.45
C ALA A 133 3.38 3.74 -10.54
N LEU A 134 2.96 2.55 -10.11
CA LEU A 134 3.77 1.34 -10.20
C LEU A 134 4.06 1.00 -11.66
N GLN A 135 5.33 0.77 -11.99
CA GLN A 135 5.75 0.22 -13.26
C GLN A 135 6.12 -1.25 -13.05
N LEU A 136 5.56 -2.11 -13.89
CA LEU A 136 5.73 -3.56 -13.79
C LEU A 136 6.33 -4.08 -15.09
N ILE A 137 7.31 -4.97 -14.96
CA ILE A 137 7.88 -5.71 -16.09
C ILE A 137 7.15 -7.06 -16.13
N PRO A 138 6.37 -7.36 -17.19
CA PRO A 138 5.75 -8.66 -17.34
C PRO A 138 6.78 -9.79 -17.38
N LYS A 139 6.38 -10.98 -16.93
CA LYS A 139 7.17 -12.21 -17.10
C LYS A 139 7.40 -12.58 -18.57
#